data_AF-U7V2P8-F1
#
_entry.id   AF-U7V2P8-F1
#
_cell.length_a   1.000
_cell.length_b   1.000
_cell.length_c   1.000
_cell.angle_alpha   90.00
_cell.angle_beta   90.00
_cell.angle_gamma   90.00
#
_symmetry.space_group_name_H-M   'P 1'
#
loop_
_entity.id
_entity.type
_entity.pdbx_description
1 polymer ?
#
loop_
_entity_poly.entity_id
_entity_poly.type
_entity_poly.pdbx_seq_one_letter_code
_entity_poly.pdbx_strand_id
1 'polypeptide(L)'
;MSFEIKIKGIDVKLNIRNYKLGNRDDFSDWCRCDFSLTSRDWLNYYVEDDELLLSSEVDELEKNLTLLLLENKFSDIFEMLCIEPDFCFILHPQKDLREDPKYTYVAPGYEIEDIYLEWRIYFWHDGLTDNFINLRFNRDEIIKFRDYLSDVRNS
;
A
#
# COMPACT_ATOMS: atom_id res chain seq x y z
N MET A 1 -3.56 -15.99 -5.55
CA MET A 1 -3.23 -15.22 -6.77
C MET A 1 -2.09 -14.28 -6.38
N SER A 2 -1.02 -14.15 -7.17
CA SER A 2 0.10 -13.26 -6.82
C SER A 2 0.03 -11.92 -7.55
N PHE A 3 0.24 -10.85 -6.79
CA PHE A 3 0.57 -9.52 -7.29
C PHE A 3 2.08 -9.44 -7.47
N GLU A 4 2.54 -9.11 -8.67
CA GLU A 4 3.95 -8.96 -9.00
C GLU A 4 4.17 -7.67 -9.79
N ILE A 5 5.00 -6.77 -9.26
CA ILE A 5 5.26 -5.47 -9.88
C ILE A 5 6.70 -5.02 -9.67
N LYS A 6 7.26 -4.30 -10.65
CA LYS A 6 8.59 -3.70 -10.54
C LYS A 6 8.48 -2.20 -10.29
N ILE A 7 8.85 -1.76 -9.10
CA ILE A 7 8.81 -0.35 -8.67
C ILE A 7 10.23 0.21 -8.67
N LYS A 8 10.56 1.01 -9.69
CA LYS A 8 11.82 1.77 -9.77
C LYS A 8 13.10 0.98 -9.43
N GLY A 9 13.12 -0.32 -9.77
CA GLY A 9 14.27 -1.20 -9.53
C GLY A 9 14.09 -2.22 -8.41
N ILE A 10 12.99 -2.17 -7.65
CA ILE A 10 12.60 -3.18 -6.65
C ILE A 10 11.49 -4.04 -7.25
N ASP A 11 11.70 -5.35 -7.24
CA ASP A 11 10.69 -6.34 -7.59
C ASP A 11 9.89 -6.67 -6.32
N VAL A 12 8.58 -6.39 -6.38
CA VAL A 12 7.63 -6.54 -5.28
C VAL A 12 6.71 -7.70 -5.61
N LYS A 13 6.56 -8.64 -4.68
CA LYS A 13 5.59 -9.72 -4.78
C LYS A 13 4.75 -9.81 -3.52
N LEU A 14 3.45 -9.93 -3.69
CA LEU A 14 2.49 -10.17 -2.62
C LEU A 14 1.50 -11.25 -3.05
N ASN A 15 1.25 -12.24 -2.21
CA ASN A 15 0.23 -13.26 -2.41
C ASN A 15 -0.61 -13.38 -1.15
N ILE A 16 -1.83 -12.87 -1.21
CA ILE A 16 -2.82 -12.96 -0.13
C ILE A 16 -3.67 -14.21 -0.35
N ARG A 17 -3.79 -15.03 0.70
CA ARG A 17 -4.59 -16.26 0.74
C ARG A 17 -5.51 -16.25 1.97
N ASN A 18 -6.50 -17.14 1.97
CA ASN A 18 -7.44 -17.34 3.06
C ASN A 18 -8.28 -16.10 3.44
N TYR A 19 -8.49 -15.19 2.48
CA TYR A 19 -9.43 -14.09 2.64
C TYR A 19 -10.83 -14.62 2.98
N LYS A 20 -11.51 -14.02 3.94
CA LYS A 20 -12.87 -14.41 4.35
C LYS A 20 -13.87 -13.29 4.08
N LEU A 21 -14.93 -13.63 3.35
CA LEU A 21 -16.05 -12.74 3.07
C LEU A 21 -17.15 -12.89 4.15
N GLY A 22 -17.34 -11.85 4.96
CA GLY A 22 -18.41 -11.81 5.97
C GLY A 22 -18.19 -12.70 7.21
N ASN A 23 -18.96 -12.41 8.26
CA ASN A 23 -18.94 -13.08 9.58
C ASN A 23 -17.54 -13.20 10.19
N ARG A 24 -16.92 -12.04 10.40
CA ARG A 24 -15.55 -11.89 10.87
C ARG A 24 -15.55 -11.69 12.37
N ASP A 25 -14.80 -12.53 13.06
CA ASP A 25 -14.40 -12.23 14.43
C ASP A 25 -13.12 -11.40 14.33
N ASP A 26 -13.09 -10.25 15.01
CA ASP A 26 -12.05 -9.22 14.89
C ASP A 26 -10.64 -9.76 15.22
N PHE A 27 -10.54 -10.95 15.81
CA PHE A 27 -9.30 -11.58 16.27
C PHE A 27 -8.89 -12.84 15.49
N SER A 28 -9.64 -13.28 14.46
CA SER A 28 -9.33 -14.54 13.73
C SER A 28 -9.43 -14.45 12.21
N ASP A 29 -9.53 -13.24 11.67
CA ASP A 29 -9.72 -12.97 10.25
C ASP A 29 -8.41 -12.67 9.50
N TRP A 30 -7.33 -13.35 9.91
CA TRP A 30 -6.02 -13.20 9.31
C TRP A 30 -5.95 -13.84 7.93
N CYS A 31 -5.48 -13.07 6.95
CA CYS A 31 -5.02 -13.59 5.68
C CYS A 31 -3.64 -14.20 5.85
N ARG A 32 -3.35 -15.24 5.05
CA ARG A 32 -2.01 -15.80 4.93
C ARG A 32 -1.30 -15.16 3.75
N CYS A 33 -0.18 -14.51 4.01
CA CYS A 33 0.53 -13.69 3.05
C CYS A 33 1.92 -14.27 2.76
N ASP A 34 2.25 -14.41 1.48
CA ASP A 34 3.64 -14.51 1.03
C ASP A 34 4.03 -13.15 0.47
N PHE A 35 5.08 -12.53 1.01
CA PHE A 35 5.53 -11.20 0.62
C PHE A 35 7.03 -11.19 0.37
N SER A 36 7.48 -10.47 -0.67
CA SER A 36 8.91 -10.28 -0.88
C SER A 36 9.22 -8.95 -1.56
N LEU A 37 10.39 -8.42 -1.20
CA LEU A 37 11.05 -7.30 -1.84
C LEU A 37 12.44 -7.76 -2.25
N THR A 38 12.71 -7.71 -3.54
CA THR A 38 14.02 -8.10 -4.09
C THR A 38 14.56 -7.01 -5.00
N SER A 39 15.86 -6.76 -4.94
CA SER A 39 16.54 -5.88 -5.89
C SER A 39 18.01 -6.24 -5.98
N ARG A 40 18.38 -6.82 -7.11
CA ARG A 40 19.77 -7.21 -7.43
C ARG A 40 20.43 -7.84 -6.18
N ASP A 41 21.54 -7.27 -5.74
CA ASP A 41 22.36 -7.84 -4.67
C ASP A 41 22.18 -7.13 -3.32
N TRP A 42 21.37 -6.07 -3.24
CA TRP A 42 21.29 -5.19 -2.06
C TRP A 42 20.00 -5.33 -1.27
N LEU A 43 18.96 -5.94 -1.86
CA LEU A 43 17.68 -6.18 -1.19
C LEU A 43 17.22 -7.60 -1.45
N ASN A 44 17.03 -8.36 -0.37
CA ASN A 44 16.45 -9.69 -0.37
C ASN A 44 15.65 -9.89 0.91
N TYR A 45 14.44 -9.34 0.93
CA TYR A 45 13.49 -9.46 2.03
C TYR A 45 12.36 -10.38 1.59
N TYR A 46 12.04 -11.38 2.40
CA TYR A 46 10.94 -12.28 2.12
C TYR A 46 10.30 -12.75 3.43
N VAL A 47 8.99 -12.96 3.35
CA VAL A 47 8.13 -13.48 4.39
C VAL A 47 7.22 -14.51 3.72
N GLU A 48 7.11 -15.71 4.30
CA GLU A 48 6.32 -16.81 3.76
C GLU A 48 5.26 -17.24 4.76
N ASP A 49 4.03 -17.42 4.26
CA ASP A 49 2.86 -17.92 5.01
C ASP A 49 2.56 -17.21 6.35
N ASP A 50 2.73 -15.89 6.37
CA ASP A 50 2.61 -15.09 7.60
C ASP A 50 1.30 -14.29 7.67
N GLU A 51 0.92 -13.88 8.87
CA GLU A 51 -0.31 -13.14 9.16
C GLU A 51 -0.08 -11.62 9.08
N LEU A 52 0.07 -11.11 7.86
CA LEU A 52 0.42 -9.69 7.63
C LEU A 52 -0.79 -8.75 7.51
N LEU A 53 -1.96 -9.27 7.15
CA LEU A 53 -3.16 -8.48 6.88
C LEU A 53 -4.42 -9.23 7.34
N LEU A 54 -5.40 -8.51 7.86
CA LEU A 54 -6.75 -9.00 8.07
C LEU A 54 -7.59 -8.88 6.80
N SER A 55 -8.62 -9.71 6.63
CA SER A 55 -9.54 -9.57 5.48
C SER A 55 -10.27 -8.22 5.51
N SER A 56 -10.52 -7.65 6.70
CA SER A 56 -11.04 -6.29 6.85
C SER A 56 -10.08 -5.21 6.34
N GLU A 57 -8.78 -5.37 6.53
CA GLU A 57 -7.77 -4.45 6.03
C GLU A 57 -7.63 -4.58 4.51
N VAL A 58 -7.79 -5.77 3.95
CA VAL A 58 -7.87 -5.96 2.49
C VAL A 58 -9.06 -5.18 1.90
N ASP A 59 -10.23 -5.26 2.54
CA ASP A 59 -11.42 -4.50 2.13
C ASP A 59 -11.21 -2.99 2.25
N GLU A 60 -10.68 -2.54 3.38
CA GLU A 60 -10.45 -1.13 3.66
C GLU A 60 -9.43 -0.55 2.68
N LEU A 61 -8.32 -1.25 2.43
CA LEU A 61 -7.31 -0.83 1.48
C LEU A 61 -7.88 -0.76 0.06
N GLU A 62 -8.57 -1.80 -0.43
CA GLU A 62 -9.19 -1.77 -1.75
C GLU A 62 -10.13 -0.57 -1.89
N LYS A 63 -11.01 -0.37 -0.90
CA LYS A 63 -11.97 0.74 -0.87
C LYS A 63 -11.25 2.09 -0.90
N ASN A 64 -10.21 2.26 -0.08
CA ASN A 64 -9.47 3.51 0.02
C ASN A 64 -8.68 3.81 -1.26
N LEU A 65 -8.08 2.80 -1.91
CA LEU A 65 -7.44 2.98 -3.21
C LEU A 65 -8.47 3.33 -4.29
N THR A 66 -9.65 2.67 -4.29
CA THR A 66 -10.75 3.04 -5.19
C THR A 66 -11.20 4.48 -4.96
N LEU A 67 -11.36 4.92 -3.71
CA LEU A 67 -11.71 6.29 -3.38
C LEU A 67 -10.61 7.28 -3.81
N LEU A 68 -9.33 6.96 -3.63
CA LEU A 68 -8.21 7.81 -4.07
C LEU A 68 -8.18 8.00 -5.60
N LEU A 69 -8.55 6.96 -6.35
CA LEU A 69 -8.64 7.01 -7.81
C LEU A 69 -9.82 7.84 -8.32
N LEU A 70 -10.88 7.98 -7.51
CA LEU A 70 -12.03 8.80 -7.84
C LEU A 70 -11.75 10.28 -7.54
N GLU A 71 -11.95 11.15 -8.54
CA GLU A 71 -11.75 12.58 -8.39
C GLU A 71 -12.55 13.16 -7.21
N ASN A 72 -11.92 14.03 -6.43
CA ASN A 72 -12.51 14.80 -5.31
C ASN A 72 -13.03 13.99 -4.12
N LYS A 73 -12.62 12.73 -3.93
CA LYS A 73 -13.01 11.92 -2.75
C LYS A 73 -12.01 11.98 -1.59
N PHE A 74 -10.77 12.38 -1.86
CA PHE A 74 -9.78 12.72 -0.85
C PHE A 74 -9.33 14.17 -1.03
N SER A 75 -9.42 14.95 0.04
CA SER A 75 -8.84 16.31 0.14
C SER A 75 -7.52 16.32 0.92
N ASP A 76 -7.36 15.37 1.83
CA ASP A 76 -6.25 15.31 2.78
C ASP A 76 -5.52 13.98 2.67
N ILE A 77 -4.27 13.98 3.11
CA ILE A 77 -3.46 12.78 3.22
C ILE A 77 -4.14 11.83 4.22
N PHE A 78 -4.30 10.57 3.84
CA PHE A 78 -4.90 9.56 4.67
C PHE A 78 -3.90 8.45 4.98
N GLU A 79 -3.70 8.17 6.26
CA GLU A 79 -2.83 7.12 6.76
C GLU A 79 -3.69 5.95 7.25
N MET A 80 -3.47 4.78 6.63
CA MET A 80 -4.07 3.51 7.03
C MET A 80 -3.02 2.69 7.76
N LEU A 81 -3.30 2.41 9.03
CA LEU A 81 -2.50 1.55 9.90
C LEU A 81 -3.13 0.18 9.95
N CYS A 82 -2.29 -0.85 9.84
CA CYS A 82 -2.69 -2.24 10.06
C CYS A 82 -2.55 -2.61 11.55
N ILE A 83 -3.32 -3.59 12.00
CA ILE A 83 -3.24 -4.18 13.34
C ILE A 83 -1.89 -4.84 13.52
N GLU A 84 -1.44 -5.60 12.52
CA GLU A 84 -0.04 -5.99 12.43
C GLU A 84 0.75 -4.82 11.82
N PRO A 85 1.67 -4.21 12.58
CA PRO A 85 2.31 -2.95 12.17
C PRO A 85 3.38 -3.10 11.08
N ASP A 86 3.46 -4.28 10.43
CA ASP A 86 4.34 -4.56 9.29
C ASP A 86 4.09 -3.61 8.13
N PHE A 87 2.82 -3.31 7.85
CA PHE A 87 2.41 -2.46 6.75
C PHE A 87 1.72 -1.19 7.21
N CYS A 88 2.06 -0.09 6.52
CA CYS A 88 1.34 1.17 6.61
C CYS A 88 1.17 1.73 5.20
N PHE A 89 -0.04 2.20 4.90
CA PHE A 89 -0.39 2.75 3.60
C PHE A 89 -0.76 4.22 3.76
N ILE A 90 -0.04 5.11 3.08
CA ILE A 90 -0.30 6.56 3.13
C ILE A 90 -0.72 7.03 1.74
N LEU A 91 -1.97 7.46 1.65
CA LEU A 91 -2.63 7.85 0.43
C LEU A 91 -2.53 9.36 0.28
N HIS A 92 -1.88 9.79 -0.80
CA HIS A 92 -1.70 11.21 -1.13
C HIS A 92 -2.64 11.59 -2.27
N PRO A 93 -3.68 12.40 -2.01
CA PRO A 93 -4.53 12.92 -3.08
C PRO A 93 -3.76 13.86 -4.00
N GLN A 94 -4.32 14.07 -5.19
CA GLN A 94 -3.82 15.06 -6.13
C GLN A 94 -3.89 16.44 -5.47
N LYS A 95 -2.84 17.23 -5.62
CA LYS A 95 -2.77 18.57 -5.03
C LYS A 95 -2.16 19.59 -5.97
N ASP A 96 -2.63 20.82 -5.85
CA ASP A 96 -1.98 21.97 -6.45
C ASP A 96 -0.86 22.46 -5.53
N LEU A 97 0.39 22.29 -5.97
CA LEU A 97 1.57 22.67 -5.23
C LEU A 97 1.68 24.18 -5.00
N ARG A 98 0.92 25.01 -5.74
CA ARG A 98 0.89 26.46 -5.53
C ARG A 98 0.11 26.86 -4.29
N GLU A 99 -0.81 26.00 -3.85
CA GLU A 99 -1.59 26.17 -2.62
C GLU A 99 -0.84 25.63 -1.40
N ASP A 100 0.22 24.84 -1.61
CA ASP A 100 1.04 24.24 -0.56
C ASP A 100 2.08 25.27 -0.05
N PRO A 101 2.00 25.72 1.22
CA PRO A 101 2.86 26.77 1.76
C PRO A 101 4.34 26.35 1.86
N LYS A 102 4.66 25.06 1.66
CA LYS A 102 6.02 24.55 1.57
C LYS A 102 6.77 25.11 0.36
N TYR A 103 6.06 25.45 -0.72
CA TYR A 103 6.67 25.90 -1.96
C TYR A 103 6.52 27.42 -2.13
N THR A 104 7.65 28.12 -2.25
CA THR A 104 7.66 29.55 -2.58
C THR A 104 7.59 29.81 -4.09
N TYR A 105 7.84 28.77 -4.90
CA TYR A 105 7.78 28.82 -6.35
C TYR A 105 7.50 27.40 -6.89
N VAL A 106 6.60 27.32 -7.87
CA VAL A 106 6.35 26.10 -8.65
C VAL A 106 6.55 26.43 -10.12
N ALA A 107 7.36 25.61 -10.80
CA ALA A 107 7.66 25.81 -12.21
C ALA A 107 6.41 25.55 -13.08
N PRO A 108 6.19 26.32 -14.15
CA PRO A 108 5.10 26.07 -15.09
C PRO A 108 5.13 24.65 -15.65
N GLY A 109 4.00 23.94 -15.61
CA GLY A 109 3.87 22.54 -16.00
C GLY A 109 4.10 21.52 -14.89
N TYR A 110 4.40 21.96 -13.66
CA TYR A 110 4.61 21.13 -12.47
C TYR A 110 3.70 21.53 -11.30
N GLU A 111 2.64 22.29 -11.57
CA GLU A 111 1.72 22.80 -10.55
C GLU A 111 0.95 21.69 -9.86
N ILE A 112 0.60 20.63 -10.59
CA ILE A 112 -0.23 19.55 -10.08
C ILE A 112 0.65 18.34 -9.76
N GLU A 113 0.73 17.98 -8.49
CA GLU A 113 1.23 16.66 -8.09
C GLU A 113 0.07 15.67 -8.16
N ASP A 114 0.23 14.63 -8.98
CA ASP A 114 -0.77 13.58 -9.11
C ASP A 114 -0.84 12.68 -7.85
N ILE A 115 -1.89 11.87 -7.76
CA ILE A 115 -2.04 10.91 -6.65
C ILE A 115 -0.84 9.97 -6.56
N TYR A 116 -0.50 9.59 -5.34
CA TYR A 116 0.44 8.50 -5.09
C TYR A 116 0.15 7.82 -3.75
N LEU A 117 0.69 6.61 -3.61
CA LEU A 117 0.62 5.81 -2.39
C LEU A 117 2.04 5.60 -1.89
N GLU A 118 2.27 5.83 -0.60
CA GLU A 118 3.40 5.30 0.13
C GLU A 118 2.99 3.98 0.77
N TRP A 119 3.68 2.89 0.45
CA TRP A 119 3.59 1.64 1.19
C TRP A 119 4.86 1.47 2.00
N ARG A 120 4.73 1.62 3.32
CA ARG A 120 5.81 1.42 4.27
C ARG A 120 5.79 -0.01 4.79
N ILE A 121 6.95 -0.64 4.73
CA ILE A 121 7.22 -1.99 5.22
C ILE A 121 8.22 -1.88 6.35
N TYR A 122 7.78 -2.11 7.58
CA TYR A 122 8.61 -2.04 8.77
C TYR A 122 9.36 -3.37 8.99
N PHE A 123 10.53 -3.28 9.62
CA PHE A 123 11.35 -4.44 9.92
C PHE A 123 11.34 -4.79 11.40
N TRP A 124 11.33 -6.08 11.67
CA TRP A 124 11.36 -6.64 13.01
C TRP A 124 12.78 -7.07 13.42
N HIS A 125 13.17 -6.73 14.64
CA HIS A 125 14.35 -7.25 15.31
C HIS A 125 14.11 -7.23 16.83
N ASP A 126 13.73 -8.37 17.40
CA ASP A 126 13.28 -8.51 18.80
C ASP A 126 12.09 -7.59 19.16
N GLY A 127 11.33 -7.17 18.15
CA GLY A 127 10.25 -6.19 18.23
C GLY A 127 10.19 -5.34 16.96
N LEU A 128 9.13 -4.55 16.83
CA LEU A 128 8.99 -3.59 15.73
C LEU A 128 10.09 -2.53 15.86
N THR A 129 10.80 -2.25 14.77
CA THR A 129 11.81 -1.19 14.72
C THR A 129 11.31 0.02 13.94
N ASP A 130 11.95 1.17 14.15
CA ASP A 130 11.70 2.38 13.35
C ASP A 130 12.29 2.28 11.92
N ASN A 131 12.91 1.15 11.56
CA ASN A 131 13.47 0.95 10.23
C ASN A 131 12.39 0.44 9.28
N PHE A 132 12.24 1.09 8.13
CA PHE A 132 11.31 0.66 7.09
C PHE A 132 11.86 0.93 5.69
N ILE A 133 11.33 0.18 4.72
CA ILE A 133 11.39 0.56 3.31
C ILE A 133 10.07 1.23 2.93
N ASN A 134 10.16 2.34 2.19
CA ASN A 134 9.01 3.02 1.61
C ASN A 134 8.98 2.82 0.10
N LEU A 135 7.90 2.24 -0.41
CA LEU A 135 7.63 2.11 -1.83
C LEU A 135 6.62 3.15 -2.27
N ARG A 136 6.96 3.94 -3.30
CA ARG A 136 6.04 4.91 -3.91
C ARG A 136 5.37 4.31 -5.14
N PHE A 137 4.05 4.15 -5.07
CA PHE A 137 3.22 3.72 -6.19
C PHE A 137 2.55 4.97 -6.78
N ASN A 138 2.68 5.19 -8.08
CA ASN A 138 1.93 6.21 -8.79
C ASN A 138 0.61 5.61 -9.28
N ARG A 139 -0.22 6.43 -9.93
CA ARG A 139 -1.56 6.07 -10.41
C ARG A 139 -1.65 4.69 -11.07
N ASP A 140 -0.79 4.37 -12.03
CA ASP A 140 -0.85 3.08 -12.74
C ASP A 140 -0.55 1.88 -11.83
N GLU A 141 0.36 2.05 -10.87
CA GLU A 141 0.68 1.01 -9.89
C GLU A 141 -0.42 0.87 -8.84
N ILE A 142 -1.05 1.98 -8.43
CA ILE A 142 -2.23 2.00 -7.56
C ILE A 142 -3.39 1.24 -8.21
N ILE A 143 -3.67 1.47 -9.49
CA ILE A 143 -4.74 0.79 -10.23
C ILE A 143 -4.52 -0.73 -10.19
N LYS A 144 -3.31 -1.18 -10.56
CA LYS A 144 -2.96 -2.61 -10.55
C LYS A 144 -3.09 -3.22 -9.15
N PHE A 145 -2.67 -2.49 -8.13
CA PHE A 145 -2.75 -2.99 -6.76
C PHE A 145 -4.19 -3.08 -6.27
N ARG A 146 -5.02 -2.07 -6.54
CA ARG A 146 -6.46 -2.10 -6.26
C ARG A 146 -7.15 -3.27 -6.97
N ASP A 147 -6.88 -3.43 -8.26
CA ASP A 147 -7.48 -4.51 -9.07
C ASP A 147 -7.11 -5.88 -8.50
N TYR A 148 -5.84 -6.07 -8.10
CA TYR A 148 -5.41 -7.28 -7.40
C TYR A 148 -6.18 -7.52 -6.09
N LEU A 149 -6.33 -6.51 -5.24
CA LEU A 149 -7.09 -6.64 -3.98
C LEU A 149 -8.55 -6.98 -4.27
N SER A 150 -9.12 -6.44 -5.35
CA SER A 150 -10.48 -6.78 -5.81
C SER A 150 -10.58 -8.25 -6.23
N ASP A 151 -9.57 -8.78 -6.92
CA ASP A 151 -9.53 -10.19 -7.30
C ASP A 151 -9.42 -11.12 -6.09
N VAL A 152 -8.60 -10.76 -5.09
CA VAL A 152 -8.49 -11.50 -3.82
C VAL A 152 -9.85 -11.60 -3.12
N ARG A 153 -10.62 -10.50 -3.09
CA ARG A 153 -11.94 -10.44 -2.44
C ARG A 153 -13.00 -11.28 -3.15
N ASN A 154 -12.81 -11.53 -4.44
CA ASN A 154 -13.72 -12.31 -5.29
C ASN A 154 -13.25 -13.77 -5.50
N SER A 155 -12.16 -14.18 -4.85
CA SER A 155 -11.55 -15.51 -5.00
C SER A 155 -12.15 -16.60 -4.12
#